data_AF-A0A1C5XB74-F1
#
_entry.id   AF-A0A1C5XB74-F1
#
_cell.length_a   1.000
_cell.length_b   1.000
_cell.length_c   1.000
_cell.angle_alpha   90.00
_cell.angle_beta   90.00
_cell.angle_gamma   90.00
#
_symmetry.space_group_name_H-M   'P 1'
#
loop_
_entity.id
_entity.type
_entity.pdbx_description
1 polymer ?
#
loop_
_entity_poly.entity_id
_entity_poly.type
_entity_poly.pdbx_seq_one_letter_code
_entity_poly.pdbx_strand_id
1 'polypeptide(L)'
;MFYGYYLDPTYILVVIGALICMVASSRVNRVYAKYSRMQSHTGMTGKEAAERILRMNGIYDVTVRHIPGNLTDHYDPRNKTLGLSDATYHSSSVAAIGVAAHECGHALQHAVGYAPLKIRGSLVPVANIGSMAAWPLILIGLFMNGSMSSVLINLGIYLFSAAVLFQLVTLPVEFNASGRAVRVLETSGMLYPQEAEATKKVLRAAALTYVASAAAMILQLLRLLILTGGRRDND
;
A
#
# COMPACT_ATOMS: atom_id res chain seq x y z
N MET A 1 -33.75 -24.74 19.11
CA MET A 1 -32.82 -25.88 19.29
C MET A 1 -31.68 -25.66 18.30
N PHE A 2 -30.50 -25.32 18.83
CA PHE A 2 -29.20 -25.17 18.16
C PHE A 2 -29.19 -24.69 16.70
N TYR A 3 -29.10 -23.36 16.55
CA TYR A 3 -28.57 -22.70 15.35
C TYR A 3 -27.12 -23.16 15.17
N GLY A 4 -26.92 -24.24 14.42
CA GLY A 4 -25.61 -24.65 13.96
C GLY A 4 -25.06 -23.54 13.08
N TYR A 5 -24.15 -22.73 13.61
CA TYR A 5 -23.19 -21.96 12.84
C TYR A 5 -22.37 -22.96 12.00
N TYR A 6 -22.95 -23.47 10.92
CA TYR A 6 -22.16 -23.94 9.80
C TYR A 6 -21.38 -22.71 9.35
N LEU A 7 -20.11 -22.67 9.70
CA LEU A 7 -19.15 -21.76 9.11
C LEU A 7 -19.33 -21.88 7.60
N ASP A 8 -19.95 -20.86 7.00
CA ASP A 8 -20.01 -20.67 5.55
C ASP A 8 -18.67 -21.11 4.96
N PRO A 9 -18.63 -22.17 4.14
CA PRO A 9 -17.36 -22.73 3.64
C PRO A 9 -16.47 -21.69 2.96
N THR A 10 -17.05 -20.59 2.45
CA THR A 10 -16.31 -19.47 1.86
C THR A 10 -15.59 -18.60 2.88
N TYR A 11 -15.90 -18.71 4.18
CA TYR A 11 -15.21 -18.00 5.27
C TYR A 11 -13.71 -18.33 5.30
N ILE A 12 -13.32 -19.51 4.82
CA ILE A 12 -11.91 -19.89 4.66
C ILE A 12 -11.13 -18.91 3.78
N LEU A 13 -11.77 -18.28 2.78
CA LEU A 13 -11.13 -17.29 1.90
C LEU A 13 -10.74 -16.03 2.67
N VAL A 14 -11.58 -15.61 3.63
CA VAL A 14 -11.31 -14.47 4.52
C VAL A 14 -10.14 -14.80 5.44
N VAL A 15 -10.15 -16.00 6.02
CA VAL A 15 -9.08 -16.46 6.91
C VAL A 15 -7.75 -16.54 6.18
N ILE A 16 -7.72 -17.08 4.95
CA ILE A 16 -6.54 -17.12 4.10
C ILE A 16 -6.05 -15.70 3.78
N GLY A 17 -6.95 -14.79 3.37
CA GLY A 17 -6.60 -13.40 3.10
C GLY A 17 -5.99 -12.70 4.31
N ALA A 18 -6.60 -12.86 5.48
CA ALA A 18 -6.09 -12.32 6.74
C ALA A 18 -4.71 -12.90 7.09
N LEU A 19 -4.53 -14.22 6.93
CA LEU A 19 -3.25 -14.88 7.18
C LEU A 19 -2.14 -14.34 6.27
N ILE A 20 -2.41 -14.17 4.98
CA ILE A 20 -1.46 -13.61 4.02
C ILE A 20 -1.03 -12.20 4.45
N CYS A 21 -1.98 -11.33 4.83
CA CYS A 21 -1.69 -9.99 5.33
C CYS A 21 -0.89 -10.01 6.64
N MET A 22 -1.22 -10.89 7.58
CA MET A 22 -0.50 -11.03 8.85
C MET A 22 0.95 -11.47 8.62
N VAL A 23 1.18 -12.45 7.75
CA VAL A 23 2.54 -12.93 7.41
C VAL A 23 3.34 -11.83 6.72
N ALA A 24 2.74 -11.11 5.76
CA ALA A 24 3.40 -9.99 5.08
C ALA A 24 3.78 -8.87 6.06
N SER A 25 2.84 -8.44 6.91
CA SER A 25 3.07 -7.41 7.93
C SER A 25 4.16 -7.82 8.93
N SER A 26 4.10 -9.06 9.44
CA SER A 26 5.12 -9.60 10.34
C SER A 26 6.51 -9.60 9.69
N ARG A 27 6.60 -9.95 8.40
CA ARG A 27 7.84 -9.93 7.64
C ARG A 27 8.40 -8.51 7.49
N VAL A 28 7.57 -7.52 7.17
CA VAL A 28 8.00 -6.11 7.10
C VAL A 28 8.54 -5.64 8.42
N ASN A 29 7.78 -5.85 9.50
CA ASN A 29 8.20 -5.43 10.84
C ASN A 29 9.53 -6.07 11.24
N ARG A 30 9.72 -7.37 10.97
CA ARG A 30 10.97 -8.08 11.26
C ARG A 30 12.15 -7.53 10.43
N VAL A 31 11.96 -7.32 9.14
CA VAL A 31 13.00 -6.82 8.24
C VAL A 31 13.36 -5.38 8.58
N TYR A 32 12.36 -4.51 8.78
CA TYR A 32 12.55 -3.13 9.17
C TYR A 32 13.28 -3.02 10.52
N ALA A 33 12.84 -3.75 11.55
CA ALA A 33 13.49 -3.74 12.87
C ALA A 33 14.94 -4.25 12.85
N LYS A 34 15.28 -5.13 11.90
CA LYS A 34 16.66 -5.57 11.70
C LYS A 34 17.52 -4.47 11.07
N TYR A 35 17.02 -3.84 10.01
CA TYR A 35 17.79 -2.88 9.22
C TYR A 35 17.72 -1.44 9.73
N SER A 36 16.78 -1.12 10.63
CA SER A 36 16.75 0.16 11.35
C SER A 36 17.88 0.28 12.38
N ARG A 37 18.47 -0.85 12.80
CA ARG A 37 19.64 -0.91 13.68
C ARG A 37 20.97 -0.84 12.92
N MET A 38 20.95 -1.00 11.60
CA MET A 38 22.13 -0.90 10.75
C MET A 38 22.31 0.56 10.36
N GLN A 39 23.32 1.22 10.92
CA GLN A 39 23.66 2.60 10.57
C GLN A 39 24.36 2.64 9.22
N SER A 40 24.11 3.69 8.44
CA SER A 40 24.88 3.92 7.22
C SER A 40 26.30 4.36 7.55
N HIS A 41 27.27 3.81 6.84
CA HIS A 41 28.68 4.22 6.88
C HIS A 41 28.88 5.69 6.51
N THR A 42 27.99 6.28 5.70
CA THR A 42 28.08 7.69 5.34
C THR A 42 27.58 8.62 6.46
N GLY A 43 26.87 8.08 7.46
CA GLY A 43 26.20 8.87 8.51
C GLY A 43 25.03 9.71 8.00
N MET A 44 24.66 9.60 6.73
CA MET A 44 23.61 10.41 6.11
C MET A 44 22.23 10.08 6.70
N THR A 45 21.49 11.12 7.06
CA THR A 45 20.11 11.00 7.54
C THR A 45 19.12 10.75 6.40
N GLY A 46 17.94 10.21 6.70
CA GLY A 46 16.85 10.07 5.73
C GLY A 46 16.49 11.40 5.04
N LYS A 47 16.50 12.52 5.77
CA LYS A 47 16.31 13.86 5.20
C LYS A 47 17.38 14.19 4.15
N GLU A 48 18.66 14.07 4.51
CA GLU A 48 19.78 14.41 3.62
C GLU A 48 19.79 13.51 2.39
N ALA A 49 19.47 12.22 2.57
CA ALA A 49 19.31 11.29 1.46
C ALA A 49 18.18 11.74 0.52
N ALA A 50 17.01 12.10 1.05
CA ALA A 50 15.89 12.57 0.24
C ALA A 50 16.25 13.84 -0.54
N GLU A 51 16.82 14.86 0.12
CA GLU A 51 17.22 16.10 -0.52
C GLU A 51 18.28 15.87 -1.62
N ARG A 52 19.25 14.97 -1.37
CA ARG A 52 20.26 14.61 -2.36
C ARG A 52 19.65 13.88 -3.56
N ILE A 53 18.74 12.93 -3.34
CA ILE A 53 18.04 12.22 -4.42
C ILE A 53 17.26 13.19 -5.29
N LEU A 54 16.48 14.09 -4.68
CA LEU A 54 15.66 15.07 -5.41
C LEU A 54 16.54 15.97 -6.27
N ARG A 55 17.61 16.54 -5.68
CA ARG A 55 18.57 17.39 -6.41
C ARG A 55 19.27 16.66 -7.55
N MET A 56 19.69 15.42 -7.35
CA MET A 56 20.34 14.61 -8.39
C MET A 56 19.41 14.30 -9.56
N ASN A 57 18.09 14.34 -9.35
CA ASN A 57 17.08 14.12 -10.39
C ASN A 57 16.48 15.43 -10.93
N GLY A 58 17.08 16.59 -10.62
CA GLY A 58 16.61 17.88 -11.10
C GLY A 58 15.31 18.37 -10.47
N ILE A 59 14.92 17.82 -9.31
CA ILE A 59 13.71 18.17 -8.58
C ILE A 59 14.07 19.14 -7.46
N TYR A 60 13.67 20.41 -7.61
CA TYR A 60 13.97 21.49 -6.65
C TYR A 60 12.72 22.11 -6.02
N ASP A 61 11.54 21.74 -6.52
CA ASP A 61 10.24 22.25 -6.11
C ASP A 61 9.54 21.33 -5.08
N VAL A 62 10.24 20.29 -4.61
CA VAL A 62 9.74 19.39 -3.56
C VAL A 62 10.39 19.74 -2.22
N THR A 63 9.57 20.06 -1.22
CA THR A 63 10.04 20.35 0.14
C THR A 63 10.02 19.08 1.01
N VAL A 64 11.18 18.74 1.59
CA VAL A 64 11.29 17.67 2.59
C VAL A 64 10.94 18.23 3.97
N ARG A 65 9.96 17.62 4.65
CA ARG A 65 9.50 18.05 5.98
C ARG A 65 9.41 16.88 6.94
N HIS A 66 9.55 17.18 8.22
CA HIS A 66 9.31 16.23 9.29
C HIS A 66 7.81 16.11 9.57
N ILE A 67 7.33 14.90 9.82
CA ILE A 67 5.96 14.60 10.25
C ILE A 67 5.99 13.65 11.46
N PRO A 68 5.02 13.75 12.38
CA PRO A 68 4.96 12.86 13.53
C PRO A 68 4.59 11.42 13.13
N GLY A 69 5.10 10.46 13.88
CA GLY A 69 4.76 9.04 13.78
C GLY A 69 5.87 8.15 13.26
N ASN A 70 5.57 6.86 13.11
CA ASN A 70 6.49 5.83 12.65
C ASN A 70 5.93 5.19 11.38
N LEU A 71 6.73 5.14 10.31
CA LEU A 71 6.31 4.59 9.01
C LEU A 71 5.07 5.30 8.43
N THR A 72 4.94 6.59 8.69
CA THR A 72 3.89 7.47 8.15
C THR A 72 4.38 8.30 6.96
N ASP A 73 5.59 7.99 6.47
CA ASP A 73 6.27 8.65 5.37
C ASP A 73 5.40 8.66 4.11
N HIS A 74 5.35 9.80 3.42
CA HIS A 74 4.59 9.93 2.19
C HIS A 74 5.06 11.12 1.34
N TYR A 75 4.93 10.98 0.03
CA TYR A 75 4.95 12.08 -0.92
C TYR A 75 3.53 12.57 -1.27
N ASP A 76 3.30 13.87 -1.16
CA ASP A 76 2.08 14.54 -1.62
C ASP A 76 2.33 15.31 -2.93
N PRO A 77 1.78 14.88 -4.08
CA PRO A 77 1.95 15.56 -5.35
C PRO A 77 1.20 16.89 -5.45
N ARG A 78 0.17 17.13 -4.62
CA ARG A 78 -0.65 18.36 -4.67
C ARG A 78 0.12 19.56 -4.15
N ASN A 79 0.80 19.35 -3.03
CA ASN A 79 1.60 20.37 -2.34
C ASN A 79 3.10 20.24 -2.63
N LYS A 80 3.51 19.20 -3.37
CA LYS A 80 4.91 18.85 -3.64
C LYS A 80 5.73 18.76 -2.34
N THR A 81 5.18 18.06 -1.35
CA THR A 81 5.86 17.86 -0.06
C THR A 81 6.20 16.40 0.14
N LEU A 82 7.41 16.14 0.63
CA LEU A 82 7.86 14.82 1.04
C LEU A 82 7.93 14.81 2.57
N GLY A 83 6.96 14.18 3.22
CA GLY A 83 6.90 14.04 4.67
C GLY A 83 7.66 12.80 5.12
N LEU A 84 8.68 12.97 5.94
CA LEU A 84 9.40 11.86 6.58
C LEU A 84 9.06 11.80 8.07
N SER A 85 8.81 10.59 8.56
CA SER A 85 8.38 10.32 9.92
C SER A 85 9.51 10.49 10.94
N ASP A 86 9.19 10.50 12.24
CA ASP A 86 10.19 10.50 13.33
C ASP A 86 11.26 9.41 13.17
N ALA A 87 10.85 8.24 12.69
CA ALA A 87 11.73 7.09 12.50
C ALA A 87 12.67 7.24 11.28
N THR A 88 12.38 8.16 10.37
CA THR A 88 13.06 8.32 9.10
C THR A 88 13.84 9.62 9.00
N TYR A 89 13.23 10.75 9.35
CA TYR A 89 13.76 12.09 9.04
C TYR A 89 15.17 12.33 9.61
N HIS A 90 15.38 12.02 10.90
CA HIS A 90 16.67 12.20 11.59
C HIS A 90 17.49 10.92 11.69
N SER A 91 17.00 9.79 11.19
CA SER A 91 17.66 8.49 11.32
C SER A 91 18.67 8.30 10.18
N SER A 92 19.90 7.91 10.55
CA SER A 92 20.96 7.52 9.61
C SER A 92 20.97 6.02 9.32
N SER A 93 19.89 5.30 9.66
CA SER A 93 19.80 3.86 9.41
C SER A 93 19.57 3.55 7.93
N VAL A 94 20.04 2.38 7.50
CA VAL A 94 19.84 1.88 6.14
C VAL A 94 18.35 1.74 5.80
N ALA A 95 17.52 1.33 6.78
CA ALA A 95 16.08 1.29 6.59
C ALA A 95 15.46 2.69 6.37
N ALA A 96 15.87 3.69 7.15
CA ALA A 96 15.39 5.07 7.00
C ALA A 96 15.77 5.67 5.65
N ILE A 97 17.04 5.51 5.23
CA ILE A 97 17.50 5.95 3.90
C ILE A 97 16.69 5.25 2.79
N GLY A 98 16.40 3.96 2.95
CA GLY A 98 15.56 3.21 2.03
C GLY A 98 14.13 3.74 1.90
N VAL A 99 13.48 4.02 3.03
CA VAL A 99 12.11 4.61 3.05
C VAL A 99 12.12 5.99 2.43
N ALA A 100 13.07 6.86 2.79
CA ALA A 100 13.22 8.18 2.20
C ALA A 100 13.42 8.12 0.68
N ALA A 101 14.22 7.16 0.20
CA ALA A 101 14.42 6.93 -1.22
C ALA A 101 13.15 6.42 -1.94
N HIS A 102 12.34 5.59 -1.28
CA HIS A 102 11.03 5.14 -1.80
C HIS A 102 10.08 6.32 -2.01
N GLU A 103 9.97 7.21 -1.03
CA GLU A 103 9.15 8.42 -1.15
C GLU A 103 9.65 9.37 -2.25
N CYS A 104 10.98 9.48 -2.39
CA CYS A 104 11.56 10.18 -3.54
C CYS A 104 11.20 9.50 -4.87
N GLY A 105 11.06 8.17 -4.88
CA GLY A 105 10.56 7.41 -6.03
C GLY A 105 9.20 7.90 -6.51
N HIS A 106 8.28 8.27 -5.61
CA HIS A 106 7.01 8.88 -5.97
C HIS A 106 7.16 10.31 -6.50
N ALA A 107 8.07 11.11 -5.94
CA ALA A 107 8.39 12.43 -6.47
C ALA A 107 8.95 12.33 -7.91
N LEU A 108 9.83 11.37 -8.17
CA LEU A 108 10.37 11.08 -9.50
C LEU A 108 9.28 10.63 -10.47
N GLN A 109 8.36 9.75 -10.04
CA GLN A 109 7.20 9.35 -10.85
C GLN A 109 6.34 10.55 -11.24
N HIS A 110 6.12 11.47 -10.29
CA HIS A 110 5.36 12.68 -10.53
C HIS A 110 6.07 13.59 -11.54
N ALA A 111 7.37 13.83 -11.36
CA ALA A 111 8.19 14.65 -12.25
C ALA A 111 8.21 14.15 -13.70
N VAL A 112 8.26 12.83 -13.93
CA VAL A 112 8.22 12.24 -15.28
C VAL A 112 6.81 11.99 -15.82
N GLY A 113 5.77 12.36 -15.06
CA GLY A 113 4.39 12.19 -15.48
C GLY A 113 3.93 10.73 -15.61
N TYR A 114 4.43 9.82 -14.75
CA TYR A 114 4.13 8.39 -14.78
C TYR A 114 2.61 8.13 -14.74
N ALA A 115 2.04 7.59 -15.83
CA ALA A 115 0.60 7.49 -16.01
C ALA A 115 -0.14 6.72 -14.89
N PRO A 116 0.36 5.56 -14.39
CA PRO A 116 -0.29 4.86 -13.29
C PRO A 116 -0.42 5.70 -12.00
N LEU A 117 0.52 6.61 -11.73
CA LEU A 117 0.43 7.53 -10.58
C LEU A 117 -0.74 8.51 -10.75
N LYS A 118 -0.94 9.04 -11.96
CA LYS A 118 -2.06 9.94 -12.28
C LYS A 118 -3.40 9.22 -12.14
N ILE A 119 -3.48 7.99 -12.66
CA ILE A 119 -4.69 7.15 -12.54
C ILE A 119 -5.01 6.88 -11.07
N ARG A 120 -4.02 6.43 -10.28
CA ARG A 120 -4.16 6.26 -8.83
C ARG A 120 -4.73 7.52 -8.19
N GLY A 121 -4.15 8.69 -8.45
CA GLY A 121 -4.60 9.97 -7.90
C GLY A 121 -6.07 10.28 -8.19
N SER A 122 -6.54 10.00 -9.41
CA SER A 122 -7.94 10.22 -9.81
C SER A 122 -8.93 9.24 -9.16
N LEU A 123 -8.48 8.04 -8.81
CA LEU A 123 -9.32 6.99 -8.23
C LEU A 123 -9.45 7.08 -6.69
N VAL A 124 -8.58 7.82 -6.00
CA VAL A 124 -8.60 7.93 -4.52
C VAL A 124 -9.99 8.27 -3.95
N PRO A 125 -10.72 9.29 -4.45
CA PRO A 125 -12.04 9.63 -3.91
C PRO A 125 -13.05 8.49 -4.08
N VAL A 126 -13.04 7.84 -5.24
CA VAL A 126 -13.93 6.72 -5.58
C VAL A 126 -13.61 5.51 -4.70
N ALA A 127 -12.34 5.20 -4.50
CA ALA A 127 -11.89 4.09 -3.66
C ALA A 127 -12.25 4.30 -2.18
N ASN A 128 -12.13 5.53 -1.66
CA ASN A 128 -12.50 5.86 -0.29
C ASN A 128 -14.01 5.71 -0.06
N ILE A 129 -14.83 6.27 -0.96
CA ILE A 129 -16.29 6.13 -0.89
C ILE A 129 -16.69 4.66 -1.03
N GLY A 130 -16.10 3.96 -2.02
CA GLY A 130 -16.40 2.56 -2.29
C GLY A 130 -16.06 1.65 -1.11
N SER A 131 -14.91 1.83 -0.48
CA SER A 131 -14.49 1.04 0.68
C SER A 131 -15.36 1.31 1.92
N MET A 132 -15.78 2.56 2.13
CA MET A 132 -16.62 2.94 3.26
C MET A 132 -18.07 2.48 3.10
N ALA A 133 -18.63 2.57 1.89
CA ALA A 133 -20.04 2.28 1.62
C ALA A 133 -20.32 0.83 1.21
N ALA A 134 -19.34 0.09 0.67
CA ALA A 134 -19.55 -1.26 0.17
C ALA A 134 -20.10 -2.21 1.25
N TRP A 135 -19.45 -2.29 2.41
CA TRP A 135 -19.87 -3.20 3.48
C TRP A 135 -21.24 -2.87 4.08
N PRO A 136 -21.55 -1.61 4.44
CA PRO A 136 -22.90 -1.25 4.87
C PRO A 136 -23.98 -1.62 3.85
N LEU A 137 -23.76 -1.35 2.57
CA LEU A 137 -24.74 -1.68 1.52
C LEU A 137 -24.92 -3.19 1.37
N ILE A 138 -23.84 -3.97 1.40
CA ILE A 138 -23.90 -5.43 1.35
C ILE A 138 -24.65 -5.96 2.57
N LEU A 139 -24.33 -5.50 3.78
CA LEU A 139 -24.97 -5.98 5.01
C LEU A 139 -26.45 -5.63 5.05
N ILE A 140 -26.83 -4.38 4.75
CA ILE A 140 -28.24 -3.97 4.68
C ILE A 140 -28.98 -4.82 3.64
N GLY A 141 -28.38 -5.00 2.47
CA GLY A 141 -28.95 -5.86 1.43
C GLY A 141 -29.14 -7.30 1.89
N LEU A 142 -28.19 -7.88 2.65
CA LEU A 142 -28.31 -9.24 3.19
C LEU A 142 -29.42 -9.39 4.24
N PHE A 143 -29.70 -8.36 5.03
CA PHE A 143 -30.79 -8.36 6.03
C PHE A 143 -32.17 -7.99 5.45
N MET A 144 -32.24 -7.49 4.22
CA MET A 144 -33.48 -7.18 3.53
C MET A 144 -33.97 -8.34 2.66
N ASN A 145 -35.29 -8.42 2.49
CA ASN A 145 -35.96 -9.36 1.59
C ASN A 145 -36.56 -8.60 0.38
N GLY A 146 -36.61 -9.25 -0.78
CA GLY A 146 -37.20 -8.70 -2.02
C GLY A 146 -36.19 -8.02 -2.97
N SER A 147 -36.70 -7.43 -4.06
CA SER A 147 -35.90 -6.87 -5.16
C SER A 147 -34.90 -5.79 -4.74
N MET A 148 -35.23 -5.00 -3.70
CA MET A 148 -34.33 -3.98 -3.14
C MET A 148 -33.05 -4.59 -2.53
N SER A 149 -33.11 -5.82 -2.00
CA SER A 149 -31.95 -6.54 -1.47
C SER A 149 -30.89 -6.76 -2.55
N SER A 150 -31.31 -7.29 -3.71
CA SER A 150 -30.41 -7.55 -4.83
C SER A 150 -29.75 -6.27 -5.36
N VAL A 151 -30.50 -5.16 -5.43
CA VAL A 151 -29.98 -3.86 -5.85
C VAL A 151 -28.86 -3.37 -4.90
N LEU A 152 -29.11 -3.39 -3.59
CA LEU A 152 -28.13 -2.94 -2.59
C LEU A 152 -26.87 -3.79 -2.56
N ILE A 153 -27.02 -5.11 -2.64
CA ILE A 153 -25.90 -6.06 -2.71
C ILE A 153 -25.05 -5.82 -3.96
N ASN A 154 -25.70 -5.69 -5.14
CA ASN A 154 -24.98 -5.46 -6.39
C ASN A 154 -24.23 -4.12 -6.38
N LEU A 155 -24.87 -3.06 -5.87
CA LEU A 155 -24.23 -1.77 -5.71
C LEU A 155 -23.01 -1.86 -4.78
N GLY A 156 -23.13 -2.56 -3.65
CA GLY A 156 -22.02 -2.81 -2.75
C GLY A 156 -20.88 -3.61 -3.39
N ILE A 157 -21.19 -4.62 -4.20
CA ILE A 157 -20.19 -5.38 -4.97
C ILE A 157 -19.48 -4.49 -5.99
N TYR A 158 -20.20 -3.63 -6.71
CA TYR A 158 -19.58 -2.70 -7.66
C TYR A 158 -18.62 -1.73 -6.97
N LEU A 159 -19.03 -1.17 -5.83
CA LEU A 159 -18.18 -0.30 -5.01
C LEU A 159 -16.96 -1.05 -4.46
N PHE A 160 -17.12 -2.29 -3.99
CA PHE A 160 -16.00 -3.10 -3.53
C PHE A 160 -15.05 -3.46 -4.68
N SER A 161 -15.59 -3.77 -5.87
CA SER A 161 -14.82 -4.05 -7.07
C SER A 161 -14.00 -2.84 -7.51
N ALA A 162 -14.55 -1.63 -7.39
CA ALA A 162 -13.82 -0.39 -7.63
C ALA A 162 -12.65 -0.22 -6.64
N ALA A 163 -12.83 -0.59 -5.37
CA ALA A 163 -11.75 -0.60 -4.38
C ALA A 163 -10.67 -1.64 -4.71
N VAL A 164 -11.04 -2.84 -5.16
CA VAL A 164 -10.08 -3.86 -5.64
C VAL A 164 -9.30 -3.34 -6.85
N LEU A 165 -9.98 -2.74 -7.82
CA LEU A 165 -9.34 -2.14 -9.01
C LEU A 165 -8.33 -1.05 -8.59
N PHE A 166 -8.69 -0.20 -7.64
CA PHE A 166 -7.79 0.81 -7.11
C PHE A 166 -6.52 0.20 -6.49
N GLN A 167 -6.66 -0.88 -5.72
CA GLN A 167 -5.52 -1.60 -5.16
C GLN A 167 -4.62 -2.17 -6.26
N LEU A 168 -5.21 -2.72 -7.34
CA LEU A 168 -4.47 -3.25 -8.48
C LEU A 168 -3.71 -2.17 -9.26
N VAL A 169 -4.30 -0.98 -9.44
CA VAL A 169 -3.63 0.16 -10.08
C VAL A 169 -2.51 0.72 -9.20
N THR A 170 -2.66 0.63 -7.88
CA THR A 170 -1.64 1.11 -6.92
C THR A 170 -0.39 0.22 -6.93
N LEU A 171 -0.53 -1.09 -7.18
CA LEU A 171 0.61 -2.03 -7.20
C LEU A 171 1.75 -1.62 -8.16
N PRO A 172 1.51 -1.36 -9.46
CA PRO A 172 2.55 -0.88 -10.37
C PRO A 172 3.21 0.43 -9.95
N VAL A 173 2.49 1.29 -9.22
CA VAL A 173 3.03 2.56 -8.70
C VAL A 173 4.06 2.28 -7.61
N GLU A 174 3.72 1.46 -6.63
CA GLU A 174 4.60 1.11 -5.51
C GLU A 174 5.85 0.33 -5.99
N PHE A 175 5.68 -0.67 -6.87
CA PHE A 175 6.81 -1.41 -7.43
C PHE A 175 7.75 -0.51 -8.24
N ASN A 176 7.21 0.41 -9.03
CA ASN A 176 8.02 1.33 -9.81
C ASN A 176 8.75 2.35 -8.93
N ALA A 177 8.12 2.82 -7.85
CA ALA A 177 8.77 3.71 -6.87
C ALA A 177 9.93 3.01 -6.17
N SER A 178 9.72 1.79 -5.65
CA SER A 178 10.80 0.99 -5.07
C SER A 178 11.92 0.68 -6.08
N GLY A 179 11.59 0.41 -7.35
CA GLY A 179 12.58 0.19 -8.40
C GLY A 179 13.44 1.43 -8.68
N ARG A 180 12.83 2.62 -8.68
CA ARG A 180 13.56 3.90 -8.80
C ARG A 180 14.44 4.17 -7.60
N ALA A 181 13.91 3.95 -6.39
CA ALA A 181 14.64 4.12 -5.14
C ALA A 181 15.92 3.28 -5.13
N VAL A 182 15.81 1.98 -5.43
CA VAL A 182 16.95 1.07 -5.50
C VAL A 182 17.99 1.56 -6.51
N ARG A 183 17.57 1.90 -7.73
CA ARG A 183 18.49 2.37 -8.79
C ARG A 183 19.25 3.62 -8.38
N VAL A 184 18.58 4.58 -7.74
CA VAL A 184 19.23 5.80 -7.28
C VAL A 184 20.20 5.52 -6.14
N LEU A 185 19.84 4.66 -5.19
CA LEU A 185 20.72 4.30 -4.08
C LEU A 185 21.98 3.58 -4.55
N GLU A 186 21.88 2.73 -5.57
CA GLU A 186 23.04 2.02 -6.15
C GLU A 186 23.99 2.93 -6.94
N THR A 187 23.48 4.02 -7.52
CA THR A 187 24.25 4.89 -8.42
C THR A 187 24.73 6.20 -7.77
N SER A 188 24.17 6.55 -6.60
CA SER A 188 24.45 7.81 -5.92
C SER A 188 25.68 7.80 -4.99
N GLY A 189 26.18 6.60 -4.65
CA GLY A 189 27.23 6.44 -3.64
C GLY A 189 26.80 6.81 -2.22
N MET A 190 25.49 6.91 -1.94
CA MET A 190 24.97 7.17 -0.59
C MET A 190 25.04 5.94 0.32
N LEU A 191 25.01 4.74 -0.28
CA LEU A 191 25.05 3.46 0.42
C LEU A 191 26.15 2.57 -0.15
N TYR A 192 26.85 1.85 0.72
CA TYR A 192 27.77 0.80 0.33
C TYR A 192 27.00 -0.40 -0.25
N PRO A 193 27.63 -1.27 -1.07
CA PRO A 193 26.94 -2.39 -1.72
C PRO A 193 26.13 -3.29 -0.76
N GLN A 194 26.66 -3.54 0.44
CA GLN A 194 25.99 -4.34 1.47
C GLN A 194 24.75 -3.62 2.04
N GLU A 195 24.82 -2.30 2.21
CA GLU A 195 23.72 -1.46 2.69
C GLU A 195 22.63 -1.30 1.62
N ALA A 196 23.02 -1.21 0.35
CA ALA A 196 22.10 -1.20 -0.78
C ALA A 196 21.33 -2.53 -0.85
N GLU A 197 21.99 -3.67 -0.66
CA GLU A 197 21.32 -4.99 -0.60
C GLU A 197 20.36 -5.10 0.59
N ALA A 198 20.75 -4.58 1.77
CA ALA A 198 19.88 -4.47 2.93
C ALA A 198 18.63 -3.62 2.64
N THR A 199 18.81 -2.47 2.00
CA THR A 199 17.70 -1.60 1.58
C THR A 199 16.75 -2.31 0.62
N LYS A 200 17.26 -3.04 -0.37
CA LYS A 200 16.42 -3.86 -1.28
C LYS A 200 15.56 -4.85 -0.51
N LYS A 201 16.09 -5.45 0.57
CA LYS A 201 15.33 -6.38 1.42
C LYS A 201 14.19 -5.67 2.14
N VAL A 202 14.42 -4.46 2.65
CA VAL A 202 13.38 -3.60 3.27
C VAL A 202 12.29 -3.25 2.26
N LEU A 203 12.67 -2.72 1.10
CA LEU A 203 11.72 -2.29 0.06
C LEU A 203 10.93 -3.47 -0.52
N ARG A 204 11.57 -4.62 -0.74
CA ARG A 204 10.87 -5.85 -1.17
C ARG A 204 9.89 -6.34 -0.11
N ALA A 205 10.27 -6.28 1.17
CA ALA A 205 9.35 -6.65 2.25
C ALA A 205 8.14 -5.72 2.25
N ALA A 206 8.35 -4.41 2.18
CA ALA A 206 7.27 -3.42 2.10
C ALA A 206 6.35 -3.68 0.88
N ALA A 207 6.91 -3.95 -0.30
CA ALA A 207 6.11 -4.25 -1.49
C ALA A 207 5.20 -5.49 -1.32
N LEU A 208 5.59 -6.48 -0.50
CA LEU A 208 4.76 -7.66 -0.23
C LEU A 208 3.46 -7.32 0.51
N THR A 209 3.39 -6.23 1.28
CA THR A 209 2.15 -5.86 2.00
C THR A 209 1.09 -5.35 1.03
N TYR A 210 1.49 -4.67 -0.04
CA TYR A 210 0.59 -4.26 -1.10
C TYR A 210 0.03 -5.46 -1.86
N VAL A 211 0.89 -6.44 -2.19
CA VAL A 211 0.49 -7.69 -2.86
C VAL A 211 -0.45 -8.49 -1.97
N ALA A 212 -0.11 -8.64 -0.69
CA ALA A 212 -0.94 -9.32 0.31
C ALA A 212 -2.32 -8.67 0.43
N SER A 213 -2.37 -7.35 0.51
CA SER A 213 -3.63 -6.59 0.59
C SER A 213 -4.48 -6.79 -0.66
N ALA A 214 -3.87 -6.75 -1.86
CA ALA A 214 -4.56 -7.02 -3.11
C ALA A 214 -5.13 -8.44 -3.16
N ALA A 215 -4.34 -9.45 -2.79
CA ALA A 215 -4.78 -10.83 -2.74
C ALA A 215 -5.95 -11.04 -1.77
N ALA A 216 -5.86 -10.47 -0.56
CA ALA A 216 -6.92 -10.53 0.43
C ALA A 216 -8.22 -9.87 -0.07
N MET A 217 -8.13 -8.70 -0.72
CA MET A 217 -9.29 -8.03 -1.30
C MET A 217 -9.92 -8.83 -2.45
N ILE A 218 -9.11 -9.50 -3.28
CA ILE A 218 -9.62 -10.38 -4.35
C ILE A 218 -10.34 -11.61 -3.75
N LEU A 219 -9.76 -12.25 -2.74
CA LEU A 219 -10.40 -13.37 -2.04
C LEU A 219 -11.73 -12.96 -1.42
N GLN A 220 -11.78 -11.75 -0.84
CA GLN A 220 -13.00 -11.19 -0.29
C GLN A 220 -14.05 -10.90 -1.37
N LEU A 221 -13.65 -10.38 -2.54
CA LEU A 221 -14.55 -10.15 -3.67
C LEU A 221 -15.11 -11.47 -4.19
N LEU A 222 -14.25 -12.47 -4.36
CA LEU A 222 -14.64 -13.81 -4.81
C LEU A 222 -15.64 -14.44 -3.85
N ARG A 223 -15.43 -14.29 -2.53
CA ARG A 223 -16.41 -14.70 -1.51
C ARG A 223 -17.76 -14.01 -1.71
N LEU A 224 -17.78 -12.70 -1.90
CA LEU A 224 -19.03 -11.95 -2.12
C LEU A 224 -19.77 -12.42 -3.37
N LEU A 225 -19.04 -12.71 -4.46
CA LEU A 225 -19.63 -13.24 -5.69
C LEU A 225 -20.23 -14.64 -5.49
N ILE A 226 -19.56 -15.53 -4.74
CA ILE A 226 -20.10 -16.87 -4.44
C ILE A 226 -21.38 -16.77 -3.59
N LEU A 227 -21.34 -15.98 -2.52
CA LEU A 227 -22.47 -15.83 -1.60
C LEU A 227 -23.72 -15.25 -2.29
N THR A 228 -23.52 -14.34 -3.23
CA THR A 228 -24.61 -13.63 -3.89
C THR A 228 -25.07 -14.33 -5.17
N GLY A 229 -24.18 -15.08 -5.84
CA GLY A 229 -24.52 -15.98 -6.94
C GLY A 229 -25.47 -17.09 -6.48
N GLY A 230 -25.14 -17.77 -5.38
CA GLY A 230 -26.00 -18.83 -4.82
C GLY A 230 -27.35 -18.34 -4.29
N ARG A 231 -27.53 -17.03 -4.11
CA ARG A 231 -28.82 -16.44 -3.70
C ARG A 231 -29.76 -16.19 -4.88
N ARG A 232 -29.23 -15.91 -6.08
CA ARG A 232 -30.03 -15.65 -7.29
C ARG A 232 -30.63 -16.91 -7.90
N ASP A 233 -30.06 -18.09 -7.61
CA ASP A 233 -30.58 -19.37 -8.08
C ASP A 233 -31.72 -19.90 -7.19
N ASN A 234 -31.96 -19.28 -6.02
CA ASN A 234 -32.94 -19.72 -5.02
C ASN A 234 -34.17 -18.78 -4.88
N ASP A 235 -34.20 -17.66 -5.62
CA ASP A 235 -35.34 -16.74 -5.75
C ASP A 235 -36.05 -16.99 -7.10
#